data_AF-A0A350UTJ0-F1
#
_entry.id   AF-A0A350UTJ0-F1
#
_cell.length_a   1.000
_cell.length_b   1.000
_cell.length_c   1.000
_cell.angle_alpha   90.00
_cell.angle_beta   90.00
_cell.angle_gamma   90.00
#
_symmetry.space_group_name_H-M   'P 1'
#
loop_
_entity.id
_entity.type
_entity.pdbx_description
1 polymer ?
#
loop_
_entity_poly.entity_id
_entity_poly.type
_entity_poly.pdbx_seq_one_letter_code
_entity_poly.pdbx_strand_id
1 'polypeptide(L)' 'MINGKRVAIVLPAYNAEKTLKKTYSEVPHDIVDDIILTDDASKDRTAEVSRELDIKTFVH' A
#
# COMPACT_ATOMS: atom_id res chain seq x y z
N MET A 1 -12.97 -9.49 -0.01
CA MET A 1 -13.45 -10.61 -0.85
C MET A 1 -14.38 -10.14 -1.98
N ILE A 2 -14.15 -10.57 -3.22
CA ILE A 2 -15.07 -10.39 -4.37
C ILE A 2 -15.44 -11.77 -4.91
N ASN A 3 -16.74 -12.09 -5.04
CA ASN A 3 -17.23 -13.39 -5.52
C ASN A 3 -16.64 -14.60 -4.78
N GLY A 4 -16.47 -14.49 -3.46
CA GLY A 4 -15.85 -15.55 -2.64
C GLY A 4 -14.36 -15.75 -2.92
N LYS A 5 -13.70 -14.84 -3.64
CA LYS A 5 -12.25 -14.82 -3.87
C LYS A 5 -11.59 -13.71 -3.07
N ARG A 6 -10.37 -13.99 -2.65
CA ARG A 6 -9.51 -13.06 -1.93
C ARG A 6 -8.90 -12.06 -2.91
N VAL A 7 -8.88 -10.78 -2.56
CA VAL A 7 -8.43 -9.66 -3.40
C VAL A 7 -7.25 -8.97 -2.73
N ALA A 8 -6.13 -8.93 -3.43
CA ALA A 8 -4.94 -8.23 -3.01
C ALA A 8 -4.68 -7.02 -3.93
N ILE A 9 -4.35 -5.87 -3.34
CA ILE A 9 -3.88 -4.68 -4.05
C ILE A 9 -2.37 -4.56 -3.89
N VAL A 10 -1.68 -4.27 -4.99
CA VAL A 10 -0.25 -3.98 -4.99
C VAL A 10 -0.04 -2.50 -5.36
N LEU A 11 0.69 -1.79 -4.51
CA LEU A 11 1.02 -0.38 -4.63
C LEU A 11 2.52 -0.25 -4.97
N PRO A 12 2.90 -0.18 -6.25
CA PRO A 12 4.25 0.20 -6.63
C PRO A 12 4.48 1.67 -6.27
N ALA A 13 5.57 1.96 -5.56
CA ALA A 13 5.83 3.28 -5.03
C ALA A 13 7.29 3.70 -5.23
N TYR A 14 7.46 4.97 -5.64
CA TYR A 14 8.73 5.70 -5.64
C TYR A 14 8.46 7.15 -5.28
N ASN A 15 8.99 7.59 -4.13
CA ASN A 15 8.76 8.91 -3.56
C ASN A 15 7.28 9.31 -3.41
N ALA A 16 6.49 8.46 -2.77
CA ALA A 16 5.05 8.59 -2.56
C ALA A 16 4.64 9.04 -1.15
N GLU A 17 5.54 9.57 -0.31
CA GLU A 17 5.23 9.89 1.11
C GLU A 17 4.00 10.80 1.28
N LYS A 18 3.78 11.71 0.31
CA LYS A 18 2.74 12.74 0.35
C LYS A 18 1.37 12.23 -0.09
N THR A 19 1.33 11.16 -0.86
CA THR A 19 0.10 10.64 -1.49
C THR A 19 -0.32 9.31 -0.90
N LEU A 20 0.61 8.52 -0.35
CA LEU A 20 0.35 7.16 0.12
C LEU A 20 -0.81 7.07 1.13
N LYS A 21 -0.86 7.96 2.13
CA LYS A 21 -1.97 7.97 3.12
C LYS A 21 -3.33 8.21 2.46
N LYS A 22 -3.40 9.12 1.48
CA LYS A 22 -4.62 9.39 0.73
C LYS A 22 -5.02 8.19 -0.11
N THR A 23 -4.09 7.63 -0.88
CA THR A 23 -4.32 6.43 -1.71
C THR A 23 -4.83 5.27 -0.86
N TYR A 24 -4.20 5.01 0.30
CA TYR A 24 -4.65 3.99 1.23
C TYR A 24 -6.08 4.24 1.72
N SER A 25 -6.41 5.48 2.12
CA SER A 25 -7.75 5.81 2.63
C SER A 25 -8.87 5.69 1.60
N GLU A 26 -8.55 5.76 0.30
CA GLU A 26 -9.52 5.60 -0.79
C GLU A 26 -9.72 4.13 -1.17
N VAL A 27 -8.95 3.19 -0.59
CA VAL A 27 -9.13 1.75 -0.82
C VAL A 27 -10.45 1.30 -0.18
N PRO A 28 -11.31 0.56 -0.90
CA PRO A 28 -12.52 -0.02 -0.32
C PRO A 28 -12.16 -1.24 0.56
N HIS A 29 -11.86 -0.96 1.84
CA HIS A 29 -11.41 -1.96 2.82
C HIS A 29 -12.45 -3.04 3.15
N ASP A 30 -13.71 -2.87 2.74
CA ASP A 30 -14.77 -3.86 2.87
C ASP A 30 -14.64 -5.02 1.86
N ILE A 31 -14.00 -4.77 0.72
CA ILE A 31 -13.83 -5.78 -0.34
C ILE A 31 -12.37 -6.17 -0.59
N VAL A 32 -11.40 -5.43 -0.07
CA VAL A 32 -9.96 -5.71 -0.21
C VAL A 32 -9.45 -6.46 1.02
N ASP A 33 -8.78 -7.58 0.79
CA ASP A 33 -8.31 -8.47 1.86
C ASP A 33 -6.83 -8.22 2.20
N ASP A 34 -6.03 -7.81 1.22
CA ASP A 34 -4.60 -7.54 1.40
C ASP A 34 -4.18 -6.27 0.65
N ILE A 35 -3.30 -5.48 1.28
CA ILE A 35 -2.62 -4.35 0.65
C ILE A 35 -1.12 -4.57 0.79
N ILE A 36 -0.41 -4.51 -0.32
CA ILE A 36 1.03 -4.71 -0.41
C ILE A 36 1.66 -3.48 -1.06
N LEU A 37 2.72 -2.94 -0.46
CA LEU A 37 3.51 -1.88 -1.06
C LEU A 37 4.87 -2.42 -1.50
N THR A 38 5.25 -2.13 -2.74
CA THR A 38 6.58 -2.41 -3.29
C THR A 38 7.29 -1.09 -3.53
N ASP A 39 8.26 -0.77 -2.69
CA ASP A 39 9.07 0.44 -2.76
C ASP A 39 10.28 0.22 -3.69
N ASP A 40 10.44 1.11 -4.66
CA ASP A 40 11.53 1.12 -5.65
C ASP A 40 12.63 2.10 -5.23
N ALA A 41 13.29 1.81 -4.11
CA ALA A 41 14.37 2.61 -3.55
C ALA A 41 14.00 4.10 -3.36
N SER A 42 12.83 4.38 -2.77
CA SER A 42 12.43 5.75 -2.45
C SER A 42 13.46 6.44 -1.56
N LYS A 43 13.66 7.74 -1.80
CA LYS A 43 14.57 8.58 -1.00
C LYS A 43 13.83 9.40 0.06
N ASP A 44 12.51 9.35 0.05
CA ASP A 44 11.63 10.02 0.99
C ASP A 44 11.13 9.04 2.06
N ARG A 45 10.09 9.42 2.82
CA ARG A 45 9.53 8.58 3.89
C ARG A 45 8.51 7.55 3.42
N THR A 46 8.45 7.20 2.13
CA THR A 46 7.43 6.26 1.59
C THR A 46 7.34 4.95 2.37
N ALA A 47 8.48 4.25 2.55
CA ALA A 47 8.51 2.98 3.25
C ALA A 47 8.19 3.11 4.75
N GLU A 48 8.48 4.26 5.36
CA GLU A 48 8.11 4.55 6.76
C GLU A 48 6.59 4.75 6.89
N VAL A 49 6.02 5.63 6.06
CA VAL A 49 4.59 5.89 5.99
C VAL A 49 3.78 4.62 5.71
N SER A 50 4.29 3.76 4.83
CA SER A 50 3.67 2.46 4.53
C SER A 50 3.56 1.56 5.76
N ARG A 51 4.62 1.50 6.58
CA ARG A 51 4.65 0.72 7.83
C ARG A 51 3.76 1.33 8.91
N GLU A 52 3.65 2.66 8.99
CA GLU A 52 2.70 3.34 9.89
C GLU A 52 1.23 2.98 9.58
N LEU A 53 0.92 2.67 8.31
CA LEU A 53 -0.41 2.28 7.84
C LEU A 53 -0.66 0.76 7.92
N ASP A 54 0.25 0.00 8.54
CA ASP A 54 0.20 -1.47 8.63
C ASP A 54 0.14 -2.16 7.25
N ILE A 55 0.72 -1.53 6.21
CA ILE A 55 0.82 -2.10 4.87
C ILE A 55 2.03 -3.03 4.81
N LYS A 56 1.84 -4.24 4.27
CA LYS A 56 2.94 -5.17 4.00
C LYS A 56 3.89 -4.56 2.97
N THR A 57 5.11 -4.22 3.40
CA THR A 57 6.05 -3.40 2.61
C THR A 57 7.30 -4.19 2.22
N PHE A 58 7.63 -4.19 0.94
CA PHE A 58 8.88 -4.70 0.38
C PHE A 58 9.71 -3.54 -0.18
N VAL A 59 10.98 -3.46 0.18
CA VAL A 59 11.91 -2.41 -0.28
C VAL A 59 13.03 -3.06 -1.09
N HIS A 60 13.36 -2.51 -2.25
CA HIS A 60 14.45 -2.96 -3.13
C HIS A 60 15.69 -2.07 -3.02
#